data_AF-A0A529Y7R0-F1
#
_entry.id   AF-A0A529Y7R0-F1
#
_cell.length_a   1.000
_cell.length_b   1.000
_cell.length_c   1.000
_cell.angle_alpha   90.00
_cell.angle_beta   90.00
_cell.angle_gamma   90.00
#
_symmetry.space_group_name_H-M   'P 1'
#
loop_
_entity.id
_entity.type
_entity.pdbx_description
1 polymer ?
#
loop_
_entity_poly.entity_id
_entity_poly.type
_entity_poly.pdbx_seq_one_letter_code
_entity_poly.pdbx_strand_id
1 'polypeptide(L)'
;MTQRSGSADLPLHGGRVPKWLGERMTRLGAVLCEAIIHHYGRDELLRRLAHPFWFQSFGAVMGMDWHSSGITTSVMGALKRGLNPLSGELGIHVCG
;
A
#
# COMPACT_ATOMS: atom_id res chain seq x y z
N MET A 1 26.47 -6.58 26.89
CA MET A 1 25.08 -7.06 27.06
C MET A 1 24.16 -6.01 26.47
N THR A 2 23.32 -6.37 25.50
CA THR A 2 22.28 -5.47 24.98
C THR A 2 21.20 -5.29 26.06
N GLN A 3 20.97 -4.05 26.52
CA GLN A 3 19.84 -3.75 27.42
C GLN A 3 18.52 -3.86 26.65
N ARG A 4 17.47 -4.35 27.31
CA ARG A 4 16.10 -4.35 26.77
C ARG A 4 15.67 -2.91 26.47
N SER A 5 15.46 -2.58 25.21
CA SER A 5 15.10 -1.22 24.74
C SER A 5 13.59 -0.95 24.68
N GLY A 6 12.73 -1.96 24.87
CA GLY A 6 11.28 -1.80 24.85
C GLY A 6 10.50 -3.12 24.82
N SER A 7 9.21 -3.01 24.49
CA SER A 7 8.29 -4.12 24.16
C SER A 7 7.37 -3.68 23.02
N ALA A 8 6.98 -4.62 22.16
CA ALA A 8 6.05 -4.38 21.07
C ALA A 8 4.93 -5.44 21.11
N ASP A 9 3.69 -4.99 21.03
CA ASP A 9 2.54 -5.88 20.92
C ASP A 9 2.26 -6.15 19.44
N LEU A 10 2.22 -7.44 19.09
CA LEU A 10 1.97 -7.91 17.73
C LEU A 10 0.70 -8.77 17.73
N PRO A 11 -0.49 -8.17 17.88
CA PRO A 11 -1.73 -8.95 17.92
C PRO A 11 -2.00 -9.57 16.54
N LEU A 12 -2.56 -10.78 16.54
CA LEU A 12 -2.99 -11.42 15.31
C LEU A 12 -4.27 -10.76 14.79
N HIS A 13 -4.20 -10.16 13.61
CA HIS A 13 -5.34 -9.53 12.97
C HIS A 13 -6.11 -10.59 12.17
N GLY A 14 -7.28 -10.99 12.68
CA GLY A 14 -8.20 -11.88 11.97
C GLY A 14 -9.17 -11.13 11.06
N GLY A 15 -9.79 -11.85 10.12
CA GLY A 15 -10.86 -11.32 9.27
C GLY A 15 -10.37 -10.67 7.98
N ARG A 16 -11.21 -9.81 7.40
CA ARG A 16 -10.96 -9.12 6.13
C ARG A 16 -11.06 -7.61 6.33
N VAL A 17 -10.35 -6.85 5.50
CA VAL A 17 -10.51 -5.39 5.44
C VAL A 17 -11.98 -5.05 5.20
N PRO A 18 -12.62 -4.22 6.06
CA PRO A 18 -14.00 -3.80 5.85
C PRO A 18 -14.17 -3.10 4.50
N LYS A 19 -15.32 -3.33 3.85
CA LYS A 19 -15.61 -2.78 2.51
C LYS A 19 -15.37 -1.28 2.43
N TRP A 20 -15.88 -0.52 3.42
CA TRP A 20 -15.74 0.94 3.46
C TRP A 20 -14.27 1.39 3.52
N LEU A 21 -13.41 0.63 4.20
CA LEU A 21 -11.98 0.93 4.27
C LEU A 21 -11.31 0.57 2.95
N GLY A 22 -11.62 -0.60 2.39
CA GLY A 22 -11.11 -1.03 1.10
C GLY A 22 -11.44 -0.07 -0.06
N GLU A 23 -12.61 0.56 -0.03
CA GLU A 23 -13.00 1.60 -0.99
C GLU A 23 -12.18 2.89 -0.83
N ARG A 24 -11.96 3.33 0.41
CA ARG A 24 -11.12 4.51 0.72
C ARG A 24 -9.66 4.27 0.37
N MET A 25 -9.13 3.08 0.69
CA MET A 25 -7.81 2.62 0.29
C MET A 25 -7.63 2.71 -1.22
N THR A 26 -8.57 2.17 -2.00
CA THR A 26 -8.51 2.20 -3.47
C THR A 26 -8.48 3.64 -3.99
N ARG A 27 -9.33 4.54 -3.48
CA ARG A 27 -9.36 5.94 -3.91
C ARG A 27 -8.07 6.69 -3.57
N LEU A 28 -7.57 6.55 -2.34
CA LEU A 28 -6.36 7.23 -1.89
C LEU A 28 -5.10 6.68 -2.60
N GLY A 29 -5.00 5.35 -2.72
CA GLY A 29 -3.87 4.71 -3.37
C GLY A 29 -3.74 5.06 -4.85
N ALA A 30 -4.88 5.10 -5.57
CA ALA A 30 -4.90 5.52 -6.98
C ALA A 30 -4.34 6.95 -7.15
N VAL A 31 -4.92 7.92 -6.43
CA VAL A 31 -4.51 9.34 -6.54
C VAL A 31 -3.05 9.55 -6.15
N LEU A 32 -2.54 8.85 -5.13
CA LEU A 32 -1.13 8.93 -4.75
C LEU A 32 -0.20 8.35 -5.84
N CYS A 33 -0.56 7.21 -6.42
CA CYS A 33 0.19 6.62 -7.53
C CYS A 33 0.15 7.50 -8.78
N GLU A 34 -1.01 8.06 -9.15
CA GLU A 34 -1.16 9.02 -10.23
C GLU A 34 -0.25 10.23 -10.03
N ALA A 35 -0.27 10.83 -8.84
CA ALA A 35 0.60 11.96 -8.52
C ALA A 35 2.09 11.59 -8.66
N ILE A 36 2.50 10.42 -8.17
CA ILE A 36 3.89 9.96 -8.31
C ILE A 36 4.25 9.81 -9.79
N ILE A 37 3.39 9.17 -10.59
CA ILE A 37 3.63 8.95 -12.01
C ILE A 37 3.70 10.28 -12.77
N HIS A 38 2.75 11.20 -12.54
CA HIS A 38 2.70 12.49 -13.24
C HIS A 38 3.90 13.39 -12.91
N HIS A 39 4.41 13.35 -11.68
CA HIS A 39 5.50 14.23 -11.26
C HIS A 39 6.89 13.61 -11.41
N TYR A 40 7.01 12.29 -11.35
CA TYR A 40 8.31 11.59 -11.30
C TYR A 40 8.45 10.42 -12.27
N GLY A 41 7.38 10.03 -12.96
CA GLY A 41 7.36 8.91 -13.89
C GLY A 41 7.05 7.55 -13.27
N ARG A 42 6.82 6.57 -14.15
CA ARG A 42 6.43 5.20 -13.79
C ARG A 42 7.53 4.45 -13.03
N ASP A 43 8.77 4.64 -13.43
CA ASP A 43 9.93 3.97 -12.83
C ASP A 43 10.09 4.37 -11.36
N GLU A 44 9.79 5.63 -11.02
CA GLU A 44 9.81 6.10 -9.64
C GLU A 44 8.73 5.42 -8.80
N LEU A 45 7.52 5.22 -9.33
CA LEU A 45 6.48 4.47 -8.63
C LEU A 45 6.96 3.04 -8.33
N LEU A 46 7.53 2.35 -9.32
CA LEU A 46 8.05 0.99 -9.14
C LEU A 46 9.18 0.95 -8.10
N ARG A 47 10.11 1.91 -8.16
CA ARG A 47 11.20 2.02 -7.17
C ARG A 47 10.68 2.23 -5.74
N ARG A 48 9.65 3.07 -5.57
CA ARG A 48 9.01 3.31 -4.27
C ARG A 48 8.26 2.08 -3.76
N LEU A 49 7.48 1.42 -4.61
CA LEU A 49 6.76 0.19 -4.25
C LEU A 49 7.73 -0.95 -3.89
N ALA A 50 8.90 -1.02 -4.53
CA ALA A 50 9.94 -1.99 -4.21
C ALA A 50 10.68 -1.70 -2.89
N HIS A 51 10.62 -0.47 -2.37
CA HIS A 51 11.30 -0.11 -1.14
C HIS A 51 10.48 -0.52 0.09
N PRO A 52 10.95 -1.46 0.93
CA PRO A 52 10.12 -2.09 1.96
C PRO A 52 9.57 -1.10 2.98
N PHE A 53 10.39 -0.14 3.45
CA PHE A 53 9.92 0.88 4.40
C PHE A 53 8.93 1.86 3.77
N TRP A 54 9.06 2.11 2.47
CA TRP A 54 8.13 3.02 1.77
C TRP A 54 6.80 2.32 1.57
N PHE A 55 6.82 1.07 1.10
CA PHE A 55 5.61 0.26 0.94
C PHE A 55 4.87 0.06 2.28
N GLN A 56 5.60 -0.20 3.37
CA GLN A 56 5.01 -0.29 4.71
C GLN A 56 4.35 1.02 5.12
N SER A 57 5.04 2.14 4.93
CA SER A 57 4.52 3.49 5.24
C SER A 57 3.32 3.83 4.36
N PHE A 58 3.33 3.42 3.09
CA PHE A 58 2.25 3.62 2.15
C PHE A 58 0.99 2.85 2.58
N GLY A 59 1.14 1.58 2.99
CA GLY A 59 0.03 0.83 3.57
C GLY A 59 -0.51 1.47 4.85
N ALA A 60 0.37 2.06 5.68
CA ALA A 60 -0.05 2.80 6.87
C ALA A 60 -0.85 4.07 6.54
N VAL A 61 -0.41 4.84 5.56
CA VAL A 61 -1.15 6.00 5.02
C VAL A 61 -2.51 5.58 4.47
N MET A 62 -2.60 4.38 3.88
CA MET A 62 -3.86 3.81 3.40
C MET A 62 -4.76 3.27 4.53
N GLY A 63 -4.35 3.34 5.80
CA GLY A 63 -5.15 2.97 6.97
C GLY A 63 -4.90 1.56 7.50
N MET A 64 -3.80 0.91 7.10
CA MET A 64 -3.34 -0.33 7.73
C MET A 64 -2.47 -0.01 8.94
N ASP A 65 -2.46 -0.87 9.97
CA ASP A 65 -1.48 -0.71 11.04
C ASP A 65 -0.11 -1.21 10.63
N TRP A 66 0.95 -0.64 11.21
CA TRP A 66 2.35 -0.98 10.93
C TRP A 66 2.69 -2.45 11.19
N HIS A 67 1.93 -3.14 12.05
CA HIS A 67 2.11 -4.55 12.38
C HIS A 67 1.14 -5.47 11.61
N SER A 68 0.42 -4.95 10.62
CA SER A 68 -0.55 -5.73 9.85
C SER A 68 0.13 -6.74 8.92
N SER A 69 -0.02 -8.03 9.19
CA SER A 69 0.49 -9.11 8.32
C SER A 69 -0.14 -9.11 6.92
N GLY A 70 -1.37 -8.60 6.79
CA GLY A 70 -2.11 -8.52 5.52
C GLY A 70 -1.82 -7.28 4.66
N ILE A 71 -0.77 -6.50 4.97
CA ILE A 71 -0.50 -5.23 4.30
C ILE A 71 -0.29 -5.40 2.80
N THR A 72 0.57 -6.32 2.37
CA THR A 72 0.84 -6.57 0.96
C THR A 72 -0.44 -6.95 0.20
N THR A 73 -1.19 -7.91 0.73
CA THR A 73 -2.44 -8.37 0.11
C THR A 73 -3.47 -7.24 -0.01
N SER A 74 -3.64 -6.45 1.05
CA SER A 74 -4.66 -5.41 1.12
C SER A 74 -4.32 -4.21 0.24
N VAL A 75 -3.06 -3.74 0.30
CA VAL A 75 -2.56 -2.64 -0.51
C VAL A 75 -2.57 -3.01 -1.98
N MET A 76 -2.00 -4.17 -2.36
CA MET A 76 -1.98 -4.60 -3.76
C MET A 76 -3.38 -4.82 -4.32
N GLY A 77 -4.29 -5.39 -3.53
CA GLY A 77 -5.70 -5.52 -3.91
C GLY A 77 -6.39 -4.17 -4.12
N ALA A 78 -6.08 -3.17 -3.29
CA ALA A 78 -6.60 -1.81 -3.43
C ALA A 78 -6.04 -1.10 -4.68
N LEU A 79 -4.73 -1.22 -4.92
CA LEU A 79 -4.06 -0.68 -6.12
C LEU A 79 -4.56 -1.34 -7.40
N LYS A 80 -4.79 -2.65 -7.41
CA LYS A 80 -5.37 -3.35 -8.56
C LYS A 80 -6.72 -2.77 -8.97
N ARG A 81 -7.61 -2.53 -8.01
CA ARG A 81 -8.91 -1.92 -8.27
C ARG A 81 -8.81 -0.46 -8.74
N GLY A 82 -7.82 0.28 -8.24
CA GLY A 82 -7.67 1.71 -8.50
C GLY A 82 -6.93 2.03 -9.80
N LEU A 83 -5.85 1.30 -10.10
CA LEU A 83 -4.94 1.60 -11.20
C LEU A 83 -5.29 0.88 -12.49
N ASN A 84 -5.88 -0.32 -12.44
CA ASN A 84 -6.20 -1.05 -13.67
C ASN A 84 -7.20 -0.32 -14.58
N PRO A 85 -8.23 0.39 -14.07
CA PRO A 85 -9.07 1.25 -14.92
C PRO A 85 -8.31 2.38 -15.62
N LEU A 86 -7.16 2.79 -15.08
CA LEU A 86 -6.31 3.87 -15.58
C LEU A 86 -5.06 3.37 -16.32
N SER A 87 -4.93 2.06 -16.55
CA SER A 87 -3.67 1.46 -17.02
C SER A 87 -3.25 1.93 -18.42
N GLY A 88 -4.20 2.33 -19.26
CA GLY A 88 -3.91 2.87 -20.60
C GLY A 88 -3.23 4.24 -20.55
N GLU A 89 -3.62 5.09 -19.61
CA GLU A 89 -3.04 6.42 -19.40
C GLU A 89 -1.73 6.33 -18.61
N LEU A 90 -1.76 5.59 -17.50
CA LEU A 90 -0.65 5.52 -16.56
C LEU A 90 0.44 4.53 -16.97
N GLY A 91 0.16 3.62 -17.90
CA GLY A 91 1.10 2.59 -18.35
C GLY A 91 1.54 1.61 -17.25
N ILE A 92 0.71 1.42 -16.23
CA ILE A 92 0.91 0.49 -15.11
C ILE A 92 -0.30 -0.45 -15.01
N HIS A 93 -0.05 -1.74 -14.87
CA HIS A 93 -1.08 -2.75 -14.64
C HIS A 93 -0.69 -3.62 -13.45
N VAL A 94 -1.61 -3.82 -12.51
CA VAL A 94 -1.38 -4.67 -11.34
C VAL A 94 -1.94 -6.06 -11.60
N CYS A 95 -1.04 -7.04 -11.65
CA CYS A 95 -1.35 -8.46 -11.89
C CYS A 95 -1.60 -9.23 -10.58
N GLY A 96 -2.17 -10.44 -10.70
CA GLY A 96 -2.54 -11.31 -9.57
C GLY A 96 -3.96 -11.08 -9.12
#